data_AF-A0A2M7E4X4-F1
#
_entry.id   AF-A0A2M7E4X4-F1
#
_cell.length_a   1.000
_cell.length_b   1.000
_cell.length_c   1.000
_cell.angle_alpha   90.00
_cell.angle_beta   90.00
_cell.angle_gamma   90.00
#
_symmetry.space_group_name_H-M   'P 1'
#
loop_
_entity.id
_entity.type
_entity.pdbx_description
1 polymer ?
#
loop_
_entity_poly.entity_id
_entity_poly.type
_entity_poly.pdbx_seq_one_letter_code
_entity_poly.pdbx_strand_id
1 'polypeptide(L)' 'MENVKPEKRIVDFIKKHHVLTLATKSENELWCANCFYVYDEEENSLIFTSDID' A
#
# COMPACT_ATOMS: atom_id res chain seq x y z
N MET A 1 -11.39 -12.66 12.90
CA MET A 1 -12.13 -12.07 11.76
C MET A 1 -11.63 -12.81 10.54
N GLU A 2 -12.50 -13.35 9.67
CA GLU A 2 -12.02 -14.04 8.46
C GLU A 2 -11.33 -13.04 7.53
N ASN A 3 -10.09 -13.32 7.14
CA ASN A 3 -9.38 -12.59 6.09
C ASN A 3 -10.02 -12.96 4.74
N VAL A 4 -10.97 -12.13 4.30
CA VAL A 4 -11.55 -12.25 2.96
C VAL A 4 -10.46 -11.88 1.95
N LYS A 5 -10.06 -12.84 1.13
CA LYS A 5 -9.06 -12.61 0.08
C LYS A 5 -9.59 -11.62 -0.96
N PRO A 6 -8.78 -10.67 -1.43
CA PRO A 6 -9.17 -9.78 -2.52
C PRO A 6 -9.48 -10.55 -3.80
N GLU A 7 -10.24 -9.95 -4.70
CA GLU A 7 -10.44 -10.51 -6.02
C GLU A 7 -9.10 -10.69 -6.75
N LYS A 8 -8.97 -11.79 -7.50
CA LYS A 8 -7.76 -12.12 -8.26
C LYS A 8 -7.28 -10.97 -9.15
N ARG A 9 -8.20 -10.22 -9.77
CA ARG A 9 -7.84 -9.08 -10.62
C ARG A 9 -7.13 -7.95 -9.86
N ILE A 10 -7.49 -7.75 -8.60
CA ILE A 10 -6.86 -6.75 -7.73
C ILE A 10 -5.46 -7.24 -7.34
N VAL A 11 -5.34 -8.50 -6.92
CA VAL A 11 -4.04 -9.12 -6.61
C VAL A 11 -3.09 -9.07 -7.81
N ASP A 12 -3.57 -9.46 -9.00
CA ASP A 12 -2.78 -9.43 -10.24
C ASP A 12 -2.37 -7.99 -10.62
N PHE A 13 -3.22 -7.00 -10.36
CA PHE A 13 -2.90 -5.59 -10.60
C PHE A 13 -1.77 -5.14 -9.66
N ILE A 14 -1.91 -5.38 -8.35
CA ILE A 14 -0.92 -4.99 -7.36
C ILE A 14 0.42 -5.66 -7.67
N LYS A 15 0.45 -6.96 -7.95
CA LYS A 15 1.70 -7.68 -8.30
C LYS A 15 2.43 -7.16 -9.54
N LYS A 16 1.75 -6.43 -10.44
CA LYS A 16 2.36 -5.82 -11.65
C LYS A 16 2.92 -4.42 -11.42
N HIS A 17 2.64 -3.81 -10.28
CA HIS A 17 3.12 -2.49 -9.93
C HIS A 17 4.11 -2.59 -8.76
N HIS A 18 4.96 -1.58 -8.62
CA HIS A 18 5.98 -1.54 -7.57
C HIS A 18 5.98 -0.22 -6.80
N VAL A 19 5.14 0.74 -7.22
CA VAL A 19 5.03 2.09 -6.62
C VAL A 19 3.58 2.34 -6.26
N LEU A 20 3.36 2.88 -5.06
CA LEU A 20 2.08 3.42 -4.61
C LEU A 20 2.21 4.93 -4.38
N THR A 21 1.08 5.64 -4.43
CA THR A 21 0.98 7.00 -3.91
C THR A 21 0.28 6.94 -2.56
N LEU A 22 1.00 7.29 -1.49
CA LEU A 22 0.49 7.38 -0.13
C LEU A 22 0.00 8.79 0.11
N ALA A 23 -1.30 8.96 0.30
CA ALA A 23 -1.90 10.22 0.71
C ALA A 23 -2.20 10.18 2.22
N THR A 24 -1.66 11.13 2.97
CA THR A 24 -1.88 11.28 4.41
C THR A 24 -2.23 12.72 4.74
N LYS A 25 -2.69 12.94 5.97
CA LYS A 25 -2.99 14.25 6.50
C LYS A 25 -2.19 14.46 7.77
N SER A 26 -1.53 15.60 7.90
CA SER A 26 -0.99 16.09 9.17
C SER A 26 -1.61 17.44 9.49
N GLU A 27 -2.13 17.60 10.70
CA GLU A 27 -2.85 18.81 11.16
C GLU A 27 -4.00 19.25 10.24
N ASN A 28 -3.75 20.20 9.33
CA ASN A 28 -4.69 20.74 8.36
C ASN A 28 -4.18 20.66 6.91
N GLU A 29 -3.05 19.98 6.69
CA GLU A 29 -2.41 19.85 5.37
C GLU A 29 -2.47 18.41 4.84
N LEU A 30 -2.64 18.30 3.53
CA LEU A 30 -2.62 17.03 2.81
C LEU A 30 -1.24 16.82 2.19
N TRP A 31 -0.71 15.63 2.38
CA TRP A 31 0.59 15.22 1.87
C TRP A 31 0.45 13.98 1.00
N CYS A 32 1.21 13.94 -0.10
CA CYS A 32 1.30 12.78 -0.96
C CYS A 32 2.76 12.41 -1.18
N ALA A 33 3.11 11.15 -0.99
CA ALA A 33 4.42 10.59 -1.28
C ALA A 33 4.30 9.39 -2.20
N ASN A 34 5.27 9.20 -3.10
CA ASN A 34 5.38 7.98 -3.89
C ASN A 34 6.36 7.03 -3.20
N CYS A 35 5.93 5.80 -2.94
CA CYS A 35 6.70 4.81 -2.19
C CYS A 35 6.82 3.51 -2.99
N PHE A 36 8.00 2.90 -2.98
CA PHE A 36 8.12 1.52 -3.41
C PHE A 36 7.51 0.60 -2.37
N TYR A 37 6.86 -0.48 -2.80
CA TYR A 37 6.24 -1.44 -1.88
C TYR A 37 6.53 -2.90 -2.25
N VAL A 38 6.38 -3.76 -1.24
CA VAL A 38 6.20 -5.21 -1.38
C VAL A 38 4.76 -5.54 -0.99
N TYR A 39 4.09 -6.39 -1.77
CA TYR A 39 2.73 -6.84 -1.46
C TYR A 39 2.75 -8.15 -0.69
N ASP A 40 2.16 -8.17 0.49
CA ASP A 40 1.87 -9.36 1.28
C ASP A 40 0.42 -9.80 1.01
N GLU A 41 0.27 -10.91 0.29
CA GLU A 41 -1.03 -11.46 -0.09
C GLU A 41 -1.74 -12.18 1.07
N GLU A 42 -1.00 -12.67 2.07
CA GLU A 42 -1.57 -13.37 3.22
C GLU A 42 -2.34 -12.40 4.12
N GLU A 43 -1.73 -11.24 4.38
CA GLU A 43 -2.31 -10.15 5.18
C GLU A 43 -3.04 -9.10 4.34
N ASN A 44 -3.01 -9.22 3.01
CA ASN A 44 -3.50 -8.21 2.06
C ASN A 44 -2.97 -6.80 2.39
N SER A 45 -1.65 -6.67 2.51
CA SER A 45 -1.00 -5.43 2.95
C SER A 45 0.09 -4.96 1.99
N LEU A 46 0.30 -3.63 1.93
CA LEU A 46 1.38 -2.98 1.19
C LEU A 46 2.44 -2.55 2.20
N ILE A 47 3.62 -3.19 2.13
CA ILE A 47 4.73 -2.93 3.04
C ILE A 47 5.72 -2.01 2.33
N PHE A 48 6.05 -0.89 2.96
CA PHE A 48 7.05 0.07 2.47
C PHE A 48 7.91 0.56 3.63
N THR A 49 9.09 1.10 3.32
CA THR A 49 9.99 1.72 4.29
C THR A 49 9.92 3.23 4.17
N SER A 50 9.99 3.93 5.30
CA SER A 50 10.17 5.38 5.39
C SER A 50 11.34 5.68 6.30
N ASP A 51 11.90 6.87 6.17
CA ASP A 51 12.75 7.42 7.21
C ASP A 51 11.91 7.79 8.45
N ILE A 52 12.56 7.85 9.61
CA ILE A 52 11.99 8.30 10.89
C ILE A 52 12.04 9.82 11.03
N ASP A 53 12.93 10.47 10.27
CA ASP A 53 13.25 11.89 10.33
C ASP A 53 12.15 12.82 9.78
#